data_AF-A0AAW2FZH2-F1
#
_entry.id   AF-A0AAW2FZH2-F1
#
_cell.length_a   1.000
_cell.length_b   1.000
_cell.length_c   1.000
_cell.angle_alpha   90.00
_cell.angle_beta   90.00
_cell.angle_gamma   90.00
#
_symmetry.space_group_name_H-M   'P 1'
#
loop_
_entity.id
_entity.type
_entity.pdbx_description
1 polymer ?
#
loop_
_entity_poly.entity_id
_entity_poly.type
_entity_poly.pdbx_seq_one_letter_code
_entity_poly.pdbx_strand_id
1 'polypeptide(L)'
;MASASSFCLLLVVALADSGTSTRRTLRSWVNWGCDEPCPERNVTAVYLRADGPNDTLHYLWDFVGAPSVLLAVTPPSAWLNISWDDYLARRENSVYFSEKPTYTFGVIISKIIEFNDVNDTALIDTADVKNTNVLRTEYFNWRRVSLSQKSELVNLDMEGNSYHDTANISRYGSVKLSLQGFCTLDHSDMVPHMLHTENSTLVDIILDHMQTNETFSKSRFAIELLAVGGGNPEVPMFVDPKKSLDDEHTPGIFEVVEVRTPPYNNLDGTLNAGSYLQWRPVSYSNALREITSSTETIQYPPKQVFNHTSIIRNSMLYCYYGEATDNLLMQKIMVSLGSKGDGYYKKSSYLTWTFMIGYGTPPEERFSSLVIMIISIGLGLPLLIMVATGLYLCVRRVPKRHGNVYLSR
;
A
#
# COMPACT_ATOMS: atom_id res chain seq x y z
N MET A 1 18.59 47.96 18.92
CA MET A 1 18.79 46.64 19.56
C MET A 1 17.48 45.88 19.45
N ALA A 2 17.20 45.30 18.27
CA ALA A 2 16.13 44.35 18.10
C ALA A 2 16.65 43.00 18.61
N SER A 3 15.90 42.38 19.51
CA SER A 3 16.35 41.22 20.28
C SER A 3 16.52 40.00 19.38
N ALA A 4 17.69 39.34 19.49
CA ALA A 4 18.00 38.07 18.84
C ALA A 4 16.98 36.95 19.14
N SER A 5 16.14 37.11 20.16
CA SER A 5 15.04 36.22 20.50
C SER A 5 13.93 36.15 19.44
N SER A 6 13.67 37.22 18.70
CA SER A 6 12.65 37.19 17.63
C SER A 6 13.12 36.44 16.39
N PHE A 7 14.44 36.35 16.17
CA PHE A 7 15.00 35.68 15.00
C PHE A 7 15.02 34.14 15.16
N CYS A 8 15.18 33.64 16.39
CA CYS A 8 15.13 32.20 16.65
C CYS A 8 13.71 31.61 16.64
N LEU A 9 12.69 32.39 17.02
CA LEU A 9 11.30 31.94 16.95
C LEU A 9 10.80 31.84 15.50
N LEU A 10 11.29 32.72 14.62
CA LEU A 10 11.00 32.68 13.18
C LEU A 10 11.62 31.45 12.48
N LEU A 11 12.74 30.92 12.98
CA LEU A 11 13.41 29.77 12.37
C LEU A 11 12.74 28.42 12.71
N VAL A 12 12.03 28.34 13.84
CA VAL A 12 11.25 27.14 14.23
C VAL A 12 9.89 27.12 13.54
N VAL A 13 9.27 28.28 13.29
CA VAL A 13 7.97 28.36 12.60
C VAL A 13 8.10 28.14 11.08
N ALA A 14 9.25 28.48 10.48
CA ALA A 14 9.48 28.31 9.04
C ALA A 14 9.68 26.84 8.59
N LEU A 15 9.81 25.89 9.51
CA LEU A 15 9.94 24.46 9.21
C LEU A 15 8.61 23.68 9.33
N ALA A 16 7.52 24.34 9.74
CA ALA A 16 6.18 23.80 9.61
C ALA A 16 5.71 23.99 8.16
N ASP A 17 6.33 23.24 7.24
CA ASP A 17 5.84 23.11 5.88
C ASP A 17 4.47 22.42 5.94
N SER A 18 3.42 23.23 5.88
CA SER A 18 2.04 22.77 5.78
C SER A 18 1.91 22.06 4.44
N GLY A 19 2.19 20.76 4.43
CA GLY A 19 1.93 19.91 3.28
C GLY A 19 0.52 20.19 2.81
N THR A 20 0.37 20.64 1.57
CA THR A 20 -0.94 20.90 0.98
C THR A 20 -1.69 19.57 0.93
N SER A 21 -2.52 19.32 1.95
CA SER A 21 -3.42 18.17 1.97
C SER A 21 -4.50 18.42 0.93
N THR A 22 -4.31 17.84 -0.24
CA THR A 22 -5.32 17.81 -1.29
C THR A 22 -6.42 16.86 -0.84
N ARG A 23 -7.64 17.37 -0.71
CA ARG A 23 -8.81 16.58 -0.32
C ARG A 23 -9.59 16.16 -1.56
N ARG A 24 -9.95 14.88 -1.66
CA ARG A 24 -10.90 14.37 -2.66
C ARG A 24 -12.28 14.15 -2.04
N THR A 25 -13.31 14.10 -2.87
CA THR A 25 -14.65 13.68 -2.44
C THR A 25 -14.89 12.24 -2.88
N LEU A 26 -15.20 11.35 -1.94
CA LEU A 26 -15.49 9.94 -2.28
C LEU A 26 -16.97 9.74 -2.58
N ARG A 27 -17.23 8.97 -3.63
CA ARG A 27 -18.54 8.43 -3.97
C ARG A 27 -18.35 6.96 -4.30
N SER A 28 -19.22 6.11 -3.80
CA SER A 28 -19.10 4.67 -4.07
C SER A 28 -20.45 4.05 -4.36
N TRP A 29 -20.41 2.97 -5.14
CA TRP A 29 -21.58 2.21 -5.55
C TRP A 29 -21.24 0.72 -5.58
N VAL A 30 -22.17 -0.09 -5.09
CA VAL A 30 -22.11 -1.55 -5.21
C VAL A 30 -22.77 -1.92 -6.52
N ASN A 31 -22.10 -2.77 -7.31
CA ASN A 31 -22.61 -3.31 -8.57
C ASN A 31 -23.22 -2.21 -9.45
N TRP A 32 -22.44 -1.14 -9.67
CA TRP A 32 -22.88 0.07 -10.39
C TRP A 32 -23.55 -0.25 -11.73
N GLY A 33 -24.82 0.13 -11.87
CA GLY A 33 -25.60 -0.09 -13.10
C GLY A 33 -26.05 -1.54 -13.31
N CYS A 34 -26.07 -2.38 -12.26
CA CYS A 34 -26.56 -3.75 -12.33
C CYS A 34 -27.91 -3.92 -11.63
N ASP A 35 -28.94 -4.29 -12.37
CA ASP A 35 -30.27 -4.58 -11.82
C ASP A 35 -30.43 -6.08 -11.50
N GLU A 36 -30.83 -6.92 -12.45
CA GLU A 36 -31.25 -8.30 -12.16
C GLU A 36 -30.13 -9.36 -12.08
N PRO A 37 -29.02 -9.35 -12.84
CA PRO A 37 -28.08 -10.49 -12.80
C PRO A 37 -27.17 -10.48 -11.57
N CYS A 38 -27.01 -9.34 -10.88
CA CYS A 38 -26.11 -9.23 -9.74
C CYS A 38 -26.69 -9.72 -8.41
N PRO A 39 -27.94 -9.37 -8.04
CA PRO A 39 -28.59 -9.90 -6.85
C PRO A 39 -28.74 -11.43 -6.91
N GLU A 40 -29.08 -11.98 -8.08
CA GLU A 40 -29.25 -13.42 -8.27
C GLU A 40 -27.96 -14.21 -8.07
N ARG A 41 -26.83 -13.68 -8.57
CA ARG A 41 -25.51 -14.34 -8.47
C ARG A 41 -24.76 -14.02 -7.18
N ASN A 42 -25.32 -13.17 -6.31
CA ASN A 42 -24.70 -12.71 -5.07
C ASN A 42 -23.27 -12.19 -5.27
N VAL A 43 -23.04 -11.46 -6.35
CA VAL A 43 -21.73 -10.91 -6.70
C VAL A 43 -21.46 -9.59 -6.00
N THR A 44 -20.18 -9.30 -5.77
CA THR A 44 -19.74 -8.01 -5.20
C THR A 44 -18.64 -7.40 -6.05
N ALA A 45 -18.96 -6.27 -6.67
CA ALA A 45 -17.99 -5.31 -7.18
C ALA A 45 -18.33 -3.92 -6.61
N VAL A 46 -17.33 -3.20 -6.11
CA VAL A 46 -17.49 -1.85 -5.56
C VAL A 46 -16.74 -0.87 -6.43
N TYR A 47 -17.48 0.05 -7.04
CA TYR A 47 -16.92 1.17 -7.78
C TYR A 47 -16.80 2.36 -6.83
N LEU A 48 -15.58 2.82 -6.61
CA LEU A 48 -15.24 4.00 -5.82
C LEU A 48 -14.68 5.07 -6.75
N ARG A 49 -15.23 6.28 -6.66
CA ARG A 49 -14.82 7.45 -7.41
C ARG A 49 -14.33 8.50 -6.42
N ALA A 50 -13.10 8.95 -6.59
CA ALA A 50 -12.47 9.99 -5.78
C ALA A 50 -12.25 11.25 -6.63
N ASP A 51 -13.18 12.20 -6.50
CA ASP A 51 -13.21 13.43 -7.28
C ASP A 51 -12.20 14.44 -6.73
N GLY A 52 -11.21 14.79 -7.56
CA GLY A 52 -10.25 15.85 -7.30
C GLY A 52 -10.59 17.14 -8.05
N PRO A 53 -9.76 18.18 -7.90
CA PRO A 53 -9.99 19.47 -8.56
C PRO A 53 -9.78 19.41 -10.09
N ASN A 54 -8.83 18.60 -10.56
CA ASN A 54 -8.41 18.55 -11.96
C ASN A 54 -8.56 17.17 -12.61
N ASP A 55 -8.75 16.13 -11.81
CA ASP A 55 -8.80 14.74 -12.24
C ASP A 55 -9.77 13.94 -11.36
N THR A 56 -10.13 12.75 -11.82
CA THR A 56 -10.89 11.78 -11.03
C THR A 56 -10.11 10.48 -10.98
N LEU A 57 -9.95 9.95 -9.75
CA LEU A 57 -9.45 8.60 -9.53
C LEU A 57 -10.63 7.64 -9.43
N HIS A 58 -10.56 6.57 -10.19
CA HIS A 58 -11.54 5.50 -10.18
C HIS A 58 -10.88 4.25 -9.62
N TYR A 59 -11.50 3.66 -8.60
CA TYR A 59 -11.15 2.35 -8.07
C TYR A 59 -12.31 1.39 -8.34
N LEU A 60 -12.03 0.21 -8.89
CA LEU A 60 -12.99 -0.88 -8.97
C LEU A 60 -12.44 -2.06 -8.17
N TRP A 61 -13.11 -2.39 -7.08
CA TRP A 61 -12.81 -3.57 -6.25
C TRP A 61 -13.71 -4.71 -6.69
N ASP A 62 -13.16 -5.80 -7.23
CA ASP A 62 -13.91 -6.95 -7.76
C ASP A 62 -13.64 -8.22 -6.97
N PHE A 63 -14.70 -8.98 -6.70
CA PHE A 63 -14.67 -10.29 -6.04
C PHE A 63 -15.45 -11.37 -6.80
N VAL A 64 -15.83 -11.12 -8.06
CA VAL A 64 -16.56 -12.12 -8.88
C VAL A 64 -15.66 -13.27 -9.34
N GLY A 65 -14.36 -13.01 -9.47
CA GLY A 65 -13.35 -14.03 -9.72
C GLY A 65 -12.18 -13.90 -8.75
N ALA A 66 -10.95 -13.87 -9.26
CA ALA A 66 -9.81 -13.52 -8.43
C ALA A 66 -9.96 -12.08 -7.87
N PRO A 67 -9.88 -11.87 -6.54
CA PRO A 67 -9.98 -10.55 -5.94
C PRO A 67 -8.99 -9.58 -6.58
N SER A 68 -9.51 -8.45 -7.07
CA SER A 68 -8.71 -7.50 -7.81
C SER A 68 -9.14 -6.06 -7.62
N VAL A 69 -8.17 -5.16 -7.76
CA VAL A 69 -8.35 -3.71 -7.71
C VAL A 69 -7.88 -3.14 -9.04
N LEU A 70 -8.71 -2.35 -9.71
CA LEU A 70 -8.30 -1.48 -10.80
C LEU A 70 -8.29 -0.04 -10.30
N LEU A 71 -7.21 0.68 -10.56
CA LEU A 71 -7.07 2.11 -10.42
C LEU A 71 -6.96 2.75 -11.82
N ALA A 72 -7.72 3.80 -12.06
CA ALA A 72 -7.65 4.59 -13.29
C ALA A 72 -7.73 6.09 -13.00
N VAL A 73 -6.97 6.88 -13.76
CA VAL A 73 -6.92 8.34 -13.70
C VAL A 73 -7.58 8.90 -14.96
N THR A 74 -8.54 9.79 -14.80
CA THR A 74 -9.33 10.34 -15.92
C THR A 74 -9.59 11.83 -15.74
N PRO A 75 -10.03 12.54 -16.80
CA PRO A 75 -10.65 13.85 -16.66
C PRO A 75 -11.94 13.78 -15.81
N PRO A 76 -12.33 14.87 -15.10
CA PRO A 76 -13.50 14.86 -14.22
C PRO A 76 -14.84 14.48 -14.88
N SER A 77 -14.96 14.68 -16.19
CA SER A 77 -16.13 14.33 -17.01
C SER A 77 -16.30 12.83 -17.25
N ALA A 78 -15.26 12.02 -17.02
CA ALA A 78 -15.27 10.61 -17.32
C ALA A 78 -16.05 9.77 -16.29
N TRP A 79 -16.60 8.65 -16.75
CA TRP A 79 -17.34 7.68 -15.95
C TRP A 79 -16.97 6.25 -16.32
N LEU A 80 -17.06 5.36 -15.33
CA LEU A 80 -16.92 3.92 -15.50
C LEU A 80 -18.25 3.30 -15.93
N ASN A 81 -18.21 2.46 -16.97
CA ASN A 81 -19.32 1.67 -17.45
C ASN A 81 -18.97 0.17 -17.41
N ILE A 82 -19.98 -0.65 -17.10
CA ILE A 82 -19.85 -2.11 -17.01
C ILE A 82 -20.99 -2.75 -17.81
N SER A 83 -20.66 -3.53 -18.83
CA SER A 83 -21.60 -4.45 -19.49
C SER A 83 -21.74 -5.69 -18.63
N TRP A 84 -22.78 -5.77 -17.79
CA TRP A 84 -22.88 -6.78 -16.73
C TRP A 84 -22.96 -8.22 -17.22
N ASP A 85 -23.71 -8.48 -18.30
CA ASP A 85 -23.79 -9.84 -18.86
C ASP A 85 -22.42 -10.33 -19.36
N ASP A 86 -21.70 -9.47 -20.07
CA ASP A 86 -20.35 -9.76 -20.55
C ASP A 86 -19.33 -9.86 -19.41
N TYR A 87 -19.46 -8.98 -18.40
CA TYR A 87 -18.60 -8.94 -17.23
C TYR A 87 -18.70 -10.20 -16.37
N LEU A 88 -19.93 -10.68 -16.16
CA LEU A 88 -20.20 -11.92 -15.45
C LEU A 88 -19.79 -13.15 -16.25
N ALA A 89 -19.74 -13.06 -17.58
CA ALA A 89 -19.20 -14.07 -18.47
C ALA A 89 -17.66 -13.98 -18.66
N ARG A 90 -16.98 -13.05 -17.97
CA ARG A 90 -15.54 -12.78 -18.09
C ARG A 90 -15.11 -12.51 -19.54
N ARG A 91 -15.89 -11.70 -20.27
CA ARG A 91 -15.53 -11.25 -21.63
C ARG A 91 -14.70 -9.98 -21.55
N GLU A 92 -13.79 -9.84 -22.51
CA GLU A 92 -12.99 -8.63 -22.64
C GLU A 92 -13.82 -7.40 -22.99
N ASN A 93 -13.28 -6.21 -22.72
CA ASN A 93 -13.90 -4.91 -23.00
C ASN A 93 -15.29 -4.71 -22.35
N SER A 94 -15.65 -5.52 -21.36
CA SER A 94 -16.91 -5.38 -20.63
C SER A 94 -16.83 -4.32 -19.54
N VAL A 95 -15.63 -3.85 -19.20
CA VAL A 95 -15.38 -2.68 -18.33
C VAL A 95 -14.68 -1.63 -19.17
N TYR A 96 -15.22 -0.42 -19.22
CA TYR A 96 -14.64 0.66 -20.01
C TYR A 96 -14.98 2.03 -19.44
N PHE A 97 -14.16 3.03 -19.76
CA PHE A 97 -14.41 4.42 -19.42
C PHE A 97 -15.02 5.17 -20.59
N SER A 98 -15.88 6.15 -20.30
CA SER A 98 -16.46 7.04 -21.33
C SER A 98 -15.40 7.85 -22.08
N GLU A 99 -14.27 8.13 -21.42
CA GLU A 99 -13.10 8.78 -21.98
C GLU A 99 -11.85 7.96 -21.66
N LYS A 100 -10.85 8.00 -22.54
CA LYS A 100 -9.62 7.23 -22.35
C LYS A 100 -8.89 7.70 -21.08
N PRO A 101 -8.60 6.80 -20.12
CA PRO A 101 -7.81 7.16 -18.95
C PRO A 101 -6.39 7.59 -19.33
N THR A 102 -5.86 8.57 -18.60
CA THR A 102 -4.46 9.00 -18.74
C THR A 102 -3.50 7.96 -18.18
N TYR A 103 -3.94 7.22 -17.16
CA TYR A 103 -3.17 6.18 -16.51
C TYR A 103 -4.08 5.10 -15.92
N THR A 104 -3.66 3.85 -15.98
CA THR A 104 -4.35 2.72 -15.33
C THR A 104 -3.36 1.75 -14.70
N PHE A 105 -3.72 1.19 -13.56
CA PHE A 105 -2.92 0.19 -12.87
C PHE A 105 -3.85 -0.72 -12.07
N GLY A 106 -3.59 -2.01 -12.07
CA GLY A 106 -4.40 -2.98 -11.37
C GLY A 106 -3.56 -3.99 -10.62
N VAL A 107 -4.13 -4.53 -9.55
CA VAL A 107 -3.52 -5.56 -8.72
C VAL A 107 -4.52 -6.69 -8.56
N ILE A 108 -4.08 -7.92 -8.83
CA ILE A 108 -4.83 -9.14 -8.53
C ILE A 108 -4.15 -9.83 -7.37
N ILE A 109 -4.90 -10.14 -6.31
CA ILE A 109 -4.43 -11.04 -5.26
C ILE A 109 -4.58 -12.44 -5.84
N SER A 110 -3.54 -12.98 -6.45
CA SER A 110 -3.65 -14.12 -7.36
C SER A 110 -3.58 -15.47 -6.67
N LYS A 111 -2.65 -15.62 -5.73
CA LYS A 111 -2.40 -16.89 -5.04
C LYS A 111 -2.02 -16.68 -3.59
N ILE A 112 -2.41 -17.66 -2.79
CA ILE A 112 -1.88 -17.93 -1.46
C ILE A 112 -1.07 -19.22 -1.58
N ILE A 113 0.21 -19.17 -1.26
CA ILE A 113 1.15 -20.28 -1.45
C ILE A 113 1.55 -20.78 -0.08
N GLU A 114 1.18 -22.01 0.24
CA GLU A 114 1.69 -22.73 1.40
C GLU A 114 3.02 -23.40 1.03
N PHE A 115 4.05 -23.28 1.87
CA PHE A 115 5.32 -23.98 1.67
C PHE A 115 5.84 -24.59 2.96
N ASN A 116 6.49 -25.75 2.85
CA ASN A 116 7.05 -26.48 3.98
C ASN A 116 8.49 -26.02 4.27
N ASP A 117 8.65 -25.14 5.25
CA ASP A 117 9.94 -24.55 5.63
C ASP A 117 10.66 -25.41 6.68
N VAL A 118 11.13 -26.59 6.26
CA VAL A 118 11.72 -27.58 7.16
C VAL A 118 12.94 -27.04 7.92
N ASN A 119 13.70 -26.16 7.28
CA ASN A 119 14.94 -25.59 7.80
C ASN A 119 14.75 -24.26 8.56
N ASP A 120 13.51 -23.81 8.75
CA ASP A 120 13.18 -22.55 9.43
C ASP A 120 13.93 -21.34 8.84
N THR A 121 13.93 -21.25 7.52
CA THR A 121 14.59 -20.16 6.80
C THR A 121 13.69 -18.93 6.65
N ALA A 122 12.38 -19.12 6.72
CA ALA A 122 11.32 -18.20 6.33
C ALA A 122 11.31 -17.80 4.83
N LEU A 123 12.12 -18.48 4.00
CA LEU A 123 12.31 -18.14 2.59
C LEU A 123 11.64 -19.16 1.67
N ILE A 124 10.65 -18.72 0.87
CA ILE A 124 9.96 -19.58 -0.09
C ILE A 124 10.90 -20.10 -1.18
N ASP A 125 11.89 -19.30 -1.61
CA ASP A 125 12.85 -19.67 -2.65
C ASP A 125 13.79 -20.82 -2.23
N THR A 126 13.80 -21.18 -0.95
CA THR A 126 14.56 -22.34 -0.44
C THR A 126 13.73 -23.62 -0.38
N ALA A 127 12.41 -23.52 -0.51
CA ALA A 127 11.51 -24.66 -0.54
C ALA A 127 11.52 -25.32 -1.93
N ASP A 128 11.62 -26.65 -1.97
CA ASP A 128 11.37 -27.41 -3.21
C ASP A 128 9.94 -27.15 -3.70
N VAL A 129 9.73 -27.06 -5.00
CA VAL A 129 8.41 -26.96 -5.63
C VAL A 129 7.47 -28.06 -5.14
N LYS A 130 7.98 -29.27 -4.90
CA LYS A 130 7.19 -30.39 -4.32
C LYS A 130 6.69 -30.12 -2.91
N ASN A 131 7.36 -29.22 -2.20
CA ASN A 131 7.03 -28.76 -0.87
C ASN A 131 6.23 -27.44 -0.90
N THR A 132 5.57 -27.15 -2.01
CA THR A 132 4.66 -26.00 -2.15
C THR A 132 3.26 -26.46 -2.53
N ASN A 133 2.25 -25.79 -2.00
CA ASN A 133 0.85 -25.96 -2.37
C ASN A 133 0.26 -24.59 -2.71
N VAL A 134 -0.27 -24.46 -3.93
CA VAL A 134 -0.72 -23.18 -4.47
C VAL A 134 -2.23 -23.13 -4.43
N LEU A 135 -2.77 -22.19 -3.65
CA LEU A 135 -4.20 -21.91 -3.56
C LEU A 135 -4.53 -20.68 -4.42
N ARG A 136 -5.32 -20.86 -5.48
CA ARG A 136 -5.73 -19.73 -6.33
C ARG A 136 -6.94 -19.03 -5.72
N THR A 137 -6.85 -17.73 -5.54
CA THR A 137 -7.88 -16.96 -4.82
C THR A 137 -9.25 -16.98 -5.50
N GLU A 138 -9.30 -17.24 -6.81
CA GLU A 138 -10.53 -17.41 -7.60
C GLU A 138 -11.39 -18.62 -7.17
N TYR A 139 -10.80 -19.60 -6.49
CA TYR A 139 -11.50 -20.81 -6.04
C TYR A 139 -12.03 -20.72 -4.61
N PHE A 140 -11.88 -19.58 -3.95
CA PHE A 140 -12.57 -19.31 -2.70
C PHE A 140 -13.99 -18.82 -2.99
N ASN A 141 -14.94 -19.23 -2.14
CA ASN A 141 -16.28 -18.67 -2.17
C ASN A 141 -16.29 -17.34 -1.40
N TRP A 142 -16.21 -16.24 -2.14
CA TRP A 142 -16.19 -14.89 -1.59
C TRP A 142 -17.58 -14.40 -1.22
N ARG A 143 -17.77 -13.98 0.03
CA ARG A 143 -18.97 -13.32 0.51
C ARG A 143 -18.65 -11.94 1.07
N ARG A 144 -19.58 -11.01 0.90
CA ARG A 144 -19.52 -9.70 1.55
C ARG A 144 -19.96 -9.82 3.00
N VAL A 145 -19.07 -9.44 3.91
CA VAL A 145 -19.32 -9.44 5.36
C VAL A 145 -19.85 -8.08 5.79
N SER A 146 -19.19 -7.01 5.35
CA SER A 146 -19.52 -5.65 5.77
C SER A 146 -19.21 -4.66 4.64
N LEU A 147 -19.94 -3.54 4.63
CA LEU A 147 -19.71 -2.43 3.72
C LEU A 147 -20.15 -1.12 4.38
N SER A 148 -19.25 -0.14 4.43
CA SER A 148 -19.52 1.23 4.86
C SER A 148 -19.14 2.18 3.74
N GLN A 149 -20.10 2.98 3.26
CA GLN A 149 -19.92 3.90 2.15
C GLN A 149 -20.11 5.35 2.61
N LYS A 150 -19.12 5.90 3.33
CA LYS A 150 -19.12 7.31 3.73
C LYS A 150 -18.34 8.15 2.72
N SER A 151 -18.60 9.45 2.69
CA SER A 151 -17.91 10.40 1.79
C SER A 151 -16.43 10.59 2.12
N GLU A 152 -16.01 10.22 3.33
CA GLU A 152 -14.64 10.39 3.82
C GLU A 152 -13.84 9.08 3.84
N LEU A 153 -14.54 7.96 4.03
CA LEU A 153 -13.97 6.63 4.15
C LEU A 153 -14.95 5.59 3.60
N VAL A 154 -14.49 4.76 2.69
CA VAL A 154 -15.24 3.62 2.16
C VAL A 154 -14.52 2.35 2.60
N ASN A 155 -15.22 1.47 3.32
CA ASN A 155 -14.68 0.20 3.81
C ASN A 155 -15.50 -0.97 3.27
N LEU A 156 -14.84 -1.99 2.73
CA LEU A 156 -15.45 -3.23 2.27
C LEU A 156 -14.73 -4.41 2.93
N ASP A 157 -15.49 -5.26 3.62
CA ASP A 157 -14.97 -6.51 4.19
C ASP A 157 -15.55 -7.71 3.43
N MET A 158 -14.66 -8.53 2.89
CA MET A 158 -14.97 -9.76 2.17
C MET A 158 -14.32 -10.96 2.87
N GLU A 159 -14.97 -12.10 2.76
CA GLU A 159 -14.47 -13.36 3.33
C GLU A 159 -14.60 -14.48 2.29
N GLY A 160 -13.47 -15.09 1.95
CA GLY A 160 -13.36 -16.28 1.14
C GLY A 160 -13.30 -17.51 2.03
N ASN A 161 -14.26 -18.41 1.88
CA ASN A 161 -14.26 -19.71 2.58
C ASN A 161 -14.39 -20.87 1.60
N SER A 162 -14.36 -22.10 2.14
CA SER A 162 -14.68 -23.33 1.40
C SER A 162 -13.87 -23.47 0.10
N TYR A 163 -12.54 -23.37 0.20
CA TYR A 163 -11.66 -23.48 -0.97
C TYR A 163 -11.84 -24.85 -1.61
N HIS A 164 -12.12 -24.86 -2.91
CA HIS A 164 -12.17 -26.08 -3.71
C HIS A 164 -11.74 -25.81 -5.14
N ASP A 165 -10.63 -26.40 -5.57
CA ASP A 165 -10.09 -26.19 -6.91
C ASP A 165 -10.32 -27.37 -7.87
N THR A 166 -9.97 -27.13 -9.13
CA THR A 166 -10.06 -28.11 -10.22
C THR A 166 -9.08 -29.29 -10.07
N ALA A 167 -8.10 -29.19 -9.17
CA ALA A 167 -7.16 -30.25 -8.84
C ALA A 167 -7.62 -31.09 -7.63
N ASN A 168 -8.89 -30.94 -7.21
CA ASN A 168 -9.49 -31.58 -6.04
C ASN A 168 -8.80 -31.24 -4.71
N ILE A 169 -8.13 -30.10 -4.61
CA ILE A 169 -7.63 -29.59 -3.34
C ILE A 169 -8.78 -28.89 -2.64
N SER A 170 -9.10 -29.33 -1.43
CA SER A 170 -10.03 -28.65 -0.52
C SER A 170 -9.31 -28.16 0.72
N ARG A 171 -9.65 -26.94 1.16
CA ARG A 171 -9.15 -26.36 2.43
C ARG A 171 -10.28 -25.75 3.23
N TYR A 172 -10.28 -26.05 4.53
CA TYR A 172 -11.08 -25.34 5.52
C TYR A 172 -10.35 -24.08 6.02
N GLY A 173 -11.08 -23.21 6.71
CA GLY A 173 -10.60 -21.90 7.16
C GLY A 173 -11.14 -20.76 6.31
N SER A 174 -10.64 -19.55 6.57
CA SER A 174 -11.10 -18.34 5.90
C SER A 174 -9.95 -17.43 5.51
N VAL A 175 -10.09 -16.81 4.34
CA VAL A 175 -9.27 -15.68 3.91
C VAL A 175 -10.14 -14.45 3.97
N LYS A 176 -9.76 -13.44 4.77
CA LYS A 176 -10.52 -12.19 4.86
C LYS A 176 -9.74 -11.10 4.13
N LEU A 177 -10.47 -10.30 3.35
CA LEU A 177 -9.95 -9.16 2.63
C LEU A 177 -10.72 -7.91 3.04
N SER A 178 -10.04 -6.95 3.65
CA SER A 178 -10.60 -5.63 3.96
C SER A 178 -10.00 -4.59 3.03
N LEU A 179 -10.84 -3.79 2.40
CA LEU A 179 -10.43 -2.72 1.49
C LEU A 179 -10.92 -1.39 2.01
N GLN A 180 -10.05 -0.38 2.01
CA GLN A 180 -10.38 0.97 2.43
C GLN A 180 -9.99 2.00 1.37
N GLY A 181 -10.87 2.96 1.11
CA GLY A 181 -10.63 4.10 0.24
C GLY A 181 -10.68 5.40 1.02
N PHE A 182 -9.70 6.28 0.78
CA PHE A 182 -9.47 7.48 1.60
C PHE A 182 -9.62 8.76 0.80
N CYS A 183 -9.90 9.86 1.52
CA CYS A 183 -10.18 11.16 0.93
C CYS A 183 -9.14 12.25 1.27
N THR A 184 -8.20 11.94 2.16
CA THR A 184 -7.19 12.85 2.74
C THR A 184 -5.90 12.09 3.07
N LEU A 185 -4.84 12.85 3.36
CA LEU A 185 -3.62 12.33 3.98
C LEU A 185 -3.84 12.11 5.48
N ASP A 186 -3.76 10.85 5.94
CA ASP A 186 -3.84 10.47 7.37
C ASP A 186 -3.28 9.05 7.58
N HIS A 187 -3.21 8.58 8.82
CA HIS A 187 -2.90 7.18 9.14
C HIS A 187 -4.18 6.34 9.24
N SER A 188 -4.13 5.10 8.77
CA SER A 188 -5.26 4.18 8.95
C SER A 188 -5.44 3.84 10.44
N ASP A 189 -6.70 3.72 10.89
CA ASP A 189 -7.01 3.21 12.23
C ASP A 189 -6.59 1.74 12.40
N MET A 190 -6.41 1.00 11.31
CA MET A 190 -6.03 -0.41 11.33
C MET A 190 -4.51 -0.55 11.41
N VAL A 191 -4.02 -1.28 12.42
CA VAL A 191 -2.61 -1.70 12.54
C VAL A 191 -2.17 -2.43 11.27
N PRO A 192 -1.04 -2.08 10.62
CA PRO A 192 0.09 -1.29 11.14
C PRO A 192 -0.01 0.21 10.85
N HIS A 193 -1.20 0.79 10.91
CA HIS A 193 -1.44 2.23 10.80
C HIS A 193 -0.77 2.83 9.56
N MET A 194 -0.98 2.22 8.39
CA MET A 194 -0.36 2.69 7.16
C MET A 194 -0.77 4.15 6.87
N LEU A 195 0.22 5.00 6.60
CA LEU A 195 0.01 6.36 6.08
C LEU A 195 -0.60 6.26 4.68
N HIS A 196 -1.73 6.91 4.48
CA HIS A 196 -2.49 6.88 3.24
C HIS A 196 -2.72 8.30 2.72
N THR A 197 -2.93 8.44 1.42
CA THR A 197 -3.31 9.70 0.76
C THR A 197 -4.71 9.59 0.18
N GLU A 198 -5.25 10.72 -0.27
CA GLU A 198 -6.45 10.78 -1.11
C GLU A 198 -6.31 10.05 -2.46
N ASN A 199 -5.08 9.69 -2.84
CA ASN A 199 -4.75 8.99 -4.09
C ASN A 199 -4.45 7.50 -3.87
N SER A 200 -4.90 6.93 -2.75
CA SER A 200 -4.58 5.56 -2.38
C SER A 200 -5.77 4.76 -1.83
N THR A 201 -5.64 3.44 -1.91
CA THR A 201 -6.54 2.47 -1.27
C THR A 201 -5.70 1.46 -0.48
N LEU A 202 -6.19 1.05 0.67
CA LEU A 202 -5.58 0.04 1.54
C LEU A 202 -6.23 -1.31 1.29
N VAL A 203 -5.42 -2.35 1.31
CA VAL A 203 -5.86 -3.75 1.29
C VAL A 203 -5.23 -4.47 2.47
N ASP A 204 -6.06 -5.08 3.29
CA ASP A 204 -5.66 -5.93 4.40
C ASP A 204 -6.09 -7.37 4.14
N ILE A 205 -5.14 -8.31 4.28
CA ILE A 205 -5.32 -9.73 4.06
C ILE A 205 -5.14 -10.46 5.37
N ILE A 206 -6.08 -11.34 5.72
CA ILE A 206 -6.03 -12.17 6.92
C ILE A 206 -6.19 -13.63 6.53
N LEU A 207 -5.25 -14.47 6.94
CA LEU A 207 -5.37 -15.93 6.86
C LEU A 207 -5.82 -16.45 8.23
N ASP A 208 -7.10 -16.77 8.36
CA ASP A 208 -7.73 -17.10 9.63
C ASP A 208 -8.14 -18.58 9.68
N HIS A 209 -7.42 -19.35 10.50
CA HIS A 209 -7.54 -20.80 10.66
C HIS A 209 -7.52 -21.57 9.35
N MET A 210 -6.68 -21.13 8.40
CA MET A 210 -6.49 -21.82 7.13
C MET A 210 -5.89 -23.20 7.34
N GLN A 211 -6.56 -24.23 6.83
CA GLN A 211 -6.06 -25.59 6.90
C GLN A 211 -4.74 -25.70 6.14
N THR A 212 -3.76 -26.34 6.77
CA THR A 212 -2.45 -26.63 6.18
C THR A 212 -2.45 -28.03 5.56
N ASN A 213 -1.55 -28.27 4.62
CA ASN A 213 -1.33 -29.59 4.05
C ASN A 213 -0.81 -30.56 5.12
N GLU A 214 -1.50 -31.69 5.31
CA GLU A 214 -1.16 -32.68 6.34
C GLU A 214 0.26 -33.27 6.19
N THR A 215 0.81 -33.26 4.97
CA THR A 215 2.18 -33.71 4.70
C THR A 215 3.24 -32.69 5.13
N PHE A 216 2.85 -31.43 5.36
CA PHE A 216 3.77 -30.37 5.75
C PHE A 216 3.81 -30.25 7.27
N SER A 217 5.01 -30.45 7.83
CA SER A 217 5.21 -30.33 9.27
C SER A 217 5.44 -28.89 9.73
N LYS A 218 5.90 -28.03 8.81
CA LYS A 218 6.39 -26.67 9.08
C LYS A 218 5.86 -25.68 8.02
N SER A 219 4.54 -25.58 7.93
CA SER A 219 3.88 -24.72 6.95
C SER A 219 4.06 -23.23 7.23
N ARG A 220 4.45 -22.50 6.18
CA ARG A 220 4.41 -21.03 6.09
C ARG A 220 3.60 -20.63 4.86
N PHE A 221 3.19 -19.36 4.83
CA PHE A 221 2.40 -18.82 3.73
C PHE A 221 3.12 -17.68 3.03
N ALA A 222 2.91 -17.57 1.72
CA ALA A 222 3.27 -16.42 0.92
C ALA A 222 2.07 -15.97 0.07
N ILE A 223 2.05 -14.69 -0.28
CA ILE A 223 1.01 -14.07 -1.10
C ILE A 223 1.66 -13.63 -2.41
N GLU A 224 1.05 -14.02 -3.54
CA GLU A 224 1.44 -13.57 -4.88
C GLU A 224 0.43 -12.53 -5.36
N LEU A 225 0.88 -11.30 -5.52
CA LEU A 225 0.17 -10.25 -6.24
C LEU A 225 0.60 -10.25 -7.71
N LEU A 226 -0.34 -9.98 -8.60
CA LEU A 226 -0.06 -9.68 -10.00
C LEU A 226 -0.38 -8.21 -10.26
N ALA A 227 0.66 -7.42 -10.54
CA ALA A 227 0.57 -6.03 -10.95
C ALA A 227 0.41 -5.96 -12.47
N VAL A 228 -0.62 -5.26 -12.95
CA VAL A 228 -0.98 -5.16 -14.39
C VAL A 228 -1.32 -3.73 -14.77
N GLY A 229 -0.72 -3.19 -15.83
CA GLY A 229 -1.13 -1.91 -16.41
C GLY A 229 0.02 -0.99 -16.74
N GLY A 230 -0.06 0.24 -16.22
CA GLY A 230 0.86 1.34 -16.52
C GLY A 230 2.30 1.05 -16.09
N GLY A 231 3.22 1.48 -16.94
CA GLY A 231 4.66 1.31 -16.77
C GLY A 231 5.29 0.60 -17.96
N ASN A 232 6.61 0.72 -18.10
CA ASN A 232 7.35 0.01 -19.14
C ASN A 232 7.32 -1.51 -18.88
N PRO A 233 6.80 -2.34 -19.81
CA PRO A 233 6.72 -3.80 -19.63
C PRO A 233 8.09 -4.48 -19.55
N GLU A 234 9.11 -3.91 -20.18
CA GLU A 234 10.46 -4.48 -20.25
C GLU A 234 11.28 -4.25 -18.97
N VAL A 235 10.84 -3.35 -18.10
CA VAL A 235 11.58 -2.95 -16.90
C VAL A 235 10.88 -3.51 -15.65
N PRO A 236 11.58 -4.26 -14.77
CA PRO A 236 11.03 -4.67 -13.49
C PRO A 236 10.59 -3.48 -12.63
N MET A 237 9.52 -3.65 -11.84
CA MET A 237 9.11 -2.67 -10.85
C MET A 237 10.24 -2.43 -9.85
N PHE A 238 10.41 -1.17 -9.45
CA PHE A 238 11.48 -0.78 -8.53
C PHE A 238 11.05 -1.06 -7.11
N VAL A 239 11.80 -1.89 -6.39
CA VAL A 239 11.61 -2.14 -4.96
C VAL A 239 12.62 -1.28 -4.20
N ASP A 240 12.11 -0.38 -3.36
CA ASP A 240 12.91 0.52 -2.53
C ASP A 240 12.45 0.44 -1.07
N PRO A 241 13.15 -0.35 -0.24
CA PRO A 241 12.90 -0.36 1.19
C PRO A 241 13.50 0.89 1.85
N LYS A 242 12.65 1.80 2.31
CA LYS A 242 13.04 3.04 2.97
C LYS A 242 13.08 2.86 4.48
N LYS A 243 14.17 3.30 5.10
CA LYS A 243 14.26 3.38 6.56
C LYS A 243 13.59 4.66 7.05
N SER A 244 12.64 4.50 7.97
CA SER A 244 12.06 5.60 8.75
C SER A 244 12.65 5.57 10.15
N LEU A 245 12.99 6.72 10.70
CA LEU A 245 13.38 6.83 12.12
C LEU A 245 12.15 6.92 13.05
N ASP A 246 10.97 7.10 12.47
CA ASP A 246 9.72 7.24 13.20
C ASP A 246 8.95 5.91 13.23
N ASP A 247 8.77 5.38 14.44
CA ASP A 247 7.99 4.18 14.76
C ASP A 247 6.77 4.49 15.63
N GLU A 248 6.39 5.76 15.80
CA GLU A 248 5.26 6.18 16.67
C GLU A 248 3.98 5.41 16.38
N HIS A 249 3.69 5.20 15.10
CA HIS A 249 2.50 4.48 14.64
C HIS A 249 2.70 2.96 14.50
N THR A 250 3.93 2.46 14.49
CA THR A 250 4.20 1.01 14.42
C THR A 250 5.47 0.68 15.19
N PRO A 251 5.37 0.53 16.51
CA PRO A 251 6.53 0.40 17.38
C PRO A 251 7.46 -0.75 16.96
N GLY A 252 8.76 -0.46 16.89
CA GLY A 252 9.79 -1.43 16.51
C GLY A 252 9.96 -1.68 15.01
N ILE A 253 9.15 -1.05 14.15
CA ILE A 253 9.23 -1.19 12.68
C ILE A 253 9.69 0.14 12.07
N PHE A 254 10.98 0.19 11.72
CA PHE A 254 11.67 1.37 11.18
C PHE A 254 11.85 1.32 9.66
N GLU A 255 10.99 0.58 8.96
CA GLU A 255 11.11 0.35 7.52
C GLU A 255 9.75 0.34 6.85
N VAL A 256 9.70 0.90 5.63
CA VAL A 256 8.57 0.85 4.73
C VAL A 256 9.08 0.37 3.38
N VAL A 257 8.47 -0.69 2.86
CA VAL A 257 8.78 -1.22 1.53
C VAL A 257 7.91 -0.52 0.50
N GLU A 258 8.54 0.10 -0.50
CA GLU A 258 7.87 0.72 -1.64
C GLU A 258 8.15 -0.10 -2.91
N VAL A 259 7.12 -0.36 -3.71
CA VAL A 259 7.27 -0.98 -5.04
C VAL A 259 6.62 -0.09 -6.09
N ARG A 260 7.41 0.47 -7.02
CA ARG A 260 6.98 1.51 -7.96
C ARG A 260 6.97 1.00 -9.39
N THR A 261 5.97 1.40 -10.16
CA THR A 261 5.95 1.15 -11.60
C THR A 261 7.07 1.94 -12.28
N PRO A 262 7.79 1.36 -13.25
CA PRO A 262 8.77 2.08 -14.04
C PRO A 262 8.09 3.16 -14.89
N PRO A 263 8.77 4.29 -15.17
CA PRO A 263 8.22 5.35 -16.00
C PRO A 263 7.95 4.85 -17.43
N TYR A 264 6.94 5.42 -18.07
CA TYR A 264 6.62 5.12 -19.47
C TYR A 264 7.32 6.12 -20.40
N ASN A 265 7.96 5.62 -21.47
CA ASN A 265 8.85 6.43 -22.34
C ASN A 265 8.18 7.61 -23.07
N ASN A 266 6.84 7.69 -23.09
CA ASN A 266 6.09 8.68 -23.88
C ASN A 266 5.21 9.64 -23.06
N LEU A 267 5.40 9.74 -21.75
CA LEU A 267 4.69 10.74 -20.93
C LEU A 267 5.54 12.00 -20.82
N ASP A 268 5.05 13.11 -21.38
CA ASP A 268 5.61 14.45 -21.21
C ASP A 268 5.87 14.74 -19.72
N GLY A 269 7.00 15.39 -19.43
CA GLY A 269 7.69 15.45 -18.14
C GLY A 269 6.98 16.05 -16.92
N THR A 270 5.65 16.07 -16.88
CA THR A 270 4.82 16.45 -15.73
C THR A 270 4.19 15.25 -15.00
N LEU A 271 4.16 14.06 -15.62
CA LEU A 271 3.60 12.81 -15.06
C LEU A 271 4.68 11.80 -14.66
N ASN A 272 5.73 12.25 -13.96
CA ASN A 272 6.82 11.39 -13.43
C ASN A 272 6.37 10.40 -12.34
N ALA A 273 5.06 10.28 -12.10
CA ALA A 273 4.51 9.55 -10.98
C ALA A 273 3.55 8.48 -11.51
N GLY A 274 4.04 7.23 -11.59
CA GLY A 274 3.21 6.07 -11.88
C GLY A 274 2.47 5.58 -10.63
N SER A 275 2.17 4.29 -10.59
CA SER A 275 1.59 3.67 -9.40
C SER A 275 2.64 3.11 -8.47
N TYR A 276 2.22 2.92 -7.23
CA TYR A 276 3.04 2.30 -6.21
C TYR A 276 2.22 1.31 -5.38
N LEU A 277 2.94 0.34 -4.83
CA LEU A 277 2.54 -0.44 -3.68
C LEU A 277 3.40 -0.04 -2.49
N GLN A 278 2.84 -0.05 -1.29
CA GLN A 278 3.60 0.30 -0.08
C GLN A 278 3.12 -0.52 1.11
N TRP A 279 4.02 -1.06 1.91
CA TRP A 279 3.69 -1.77 3.15
C TRP A 279 4.82 -1.68 4.17
N ARG A 280 4.49 -1.88 5.45
CA ARG A 280 5.48 -2.15 6.49
C ARG A 280 5.81 -3.64 6.49
N PRO A 281 7.08 -4.06 6.66
CA PRO A 281 7.48 -5.47 6.53
C PRO A 281 7.10 -6.31 7.76
N VAL A 282 5.83 -6.29 8.13
CA VAL A 282 5.27 -6.90 9.34
C VAL A 282 3.98 -7.65 9.04
N SER A 283 3.81 -8.77 9.73
CA SER A 283 2.62 -9.60 9.80
C SER A 283 2.29 -9.87 11.25
N TYR A 284 1.02 -10.13 11.58
CA TYR A 284 0.60 -10.41 12.95
C TYR A 284 0.01 -11.80 13.07
N SER A 285 0.41 -12.51 14.13
CA SER A 285 -0.05 -13.86 14.41
C SER A 285 -1.31 -13.91 15.28
N ASN A 286 -1.97 -12.77 15.50
CA ASN A 286 -3.18 -12.66 16.33
C ASN A 286 -4.05 -11.50 15.81
N ALA A 287 -5.37 -11.63 15.94
CA ALA A 287 -6.34 -10.61 15.58
C ALA A 287 -6.17 -9.27 16.33
N LEU A 288 -5.61 -9.28 17.55
CA LEU A 288 -5.34 -8.04 18.30
C LEU A 288 -4.15 -7.24 17.76
N ARG A 289 -3.30 -7.84 16.91
CA ARG A 289 -2.11 -7.21 16.29
C ARG A 289 -1.17 -6.51 17.28
N GLU A 290 -0.98 -7.12 18.45
CA GLU A 290 -0.03 -6.63 19.45
C GLU A 290 1.41 -6.83 18.97
N ILE A 291 2.34 -6.00 19.46
CA ILE A 291 3.77 -6.06 19.13
C ILE A 291 4.35 -7.46 19.41
N THR A 292 3.92 -8.11 20.50
CA THR A 292 4.33 -9.48 20.90
C THR A 292 3.88 -10.57 19.92
N SER A 293 2.88 -10.28 19.10
CA SER A 293 2.36 -11.15 18.06
C SER A 293 2.87 -10.80 16.66
N SER A 294 3.80 -9.83 16.55
CA SER A 294 4.38 -9.45 15.27
C SER A 294 5.41 -10.49 14.79
N THR A 295 5.48 -10.64 13.48
CA THR A 295 6.49 -11.38 12.74
C THR A 295 6.83 -10.62 11.46
N GLU A 296 7.95 -10.94 10.82
CA GLU A 296 8.41 -10.20 9.64
C GLU A 296 7.70 -10.67 8.37
N THR A 297 7.79 -9.85 7.32
CA THR A 297 7.48 -10.27 5.96
C THR A 297 8.72 -10.16 5.08
N ILE A 298 8.89 -11.08 4.15
CA ILE A 298 10.02 -11.09 3.23
C ILE A 298 9.50 -10.88 1.81
N GLN A 299 9.94 -9.79 1.18
CA GLN A 299 9.63 -9.45 -0.21
C GLN A 299 10.67 -10.04 -1.17
N TYR A 300 10.20 -10.46 -2.34
CA TYR A 300 11.05 -11.02 -3.40
C TYR A 300 11.12 -10.07 -4.61
N PRO A 301 12.20 -10.12 -5.41
CA PRO A 301 12.31 -9.30 -6.62
C PRO A 301 11.10 -9.53 -7.56
N PRO A 302 10.50 -8.46 -8.12
CA PRO A 302 9.41 -8.58 -9.08
C PRO A 302 9.83 -9.42 -10.29
N LYS A 303 8.97 -10.35 -10.69
CA LYS A 303 9.23 -11.26 -11.82
C LYS A 303 8.27 -10.95 -12.95
N GLN A 304 8.81 -10.71 -14.15
CA GLN A 304 8.02 -10.62 -15.37
C GLN A 304 7.25 -11.91 -15.62
N VAL A 305 6.09 -11.76 -16.22
CA VAL A 305 5.19 -12.87 -16.52
C VAL A 305 5.11 -13.02 -18.03
N PHE A 306 5.34 -14.23 -18.52
CA PHE A 306 5.14 -14.58 -19.93
C PHE A 306 3.84 -15.40 -20.03
N ASN A 307 2.96 -15.09 -20.99
CA ASN A 307 1.57 -15.57 -21.12
C ASN A 307 0.52 -14.71 -20.37
N HIS A 308 0.36 -13.47 -20.84
CA HIS A 308 -0.39 -12.43 -20.15
C HIS A 308 -1.90 -12.74 -20.05
N THR A 309 -2.53 -13.09 -21.16
CA THR A 309 -3.99 -13.24 -21.25
C THR A 309 -4.54 -14.35 -20.35
N SER A 310 -3.89 -15.53 -20.34
CA SER A 310 -4.40 -16.68 -19.58
C SER A 310 -4.34 -16.48 -18.07
N ILE A 311 -3.40 -15.67 -17.58
CA ILE A 311 -3.18 -15.47 -16.14
C ILE A 311 -4.20 -14.51 -15.54
N ILE A 312 -4.65 -13.51 -16.31
CA ILE A 312 -5.64 -12.53 -15.82
C ILE A 312 -7.09 -12.89 -16.17
N ARG A 313 -7.32 -13.93 -17.00
CA ARG A 313 -8.62 -14.26 -17.60
C ARG A 313 -9.81 -14.28 -16.62
N ASN A 314 -9.58 -14.79 -15.41
CA ASN A 314 -10.61 -14.93 -14.38
C ASN A 314 -10.65 -13.74 -13.40
N SER A 315 -10.12 -12.58 -13.78
CA SER A 315 -10.13 -11.35 -13.00
C SER A 315 -10.82 -10.22 -13.74
N MET A 316 -11.26 -9.19 -13.02
CA MET A 316 -11.80 -7.98 -13.64
C MET A 316 -10.79 -7.26 -14.55
N LEU A 317 -9.48 -7.43 -14.32
CA LEU A 317 -8.48 -6.80 -15.18
C LEU A 317 -8.51 -7.35 -16.61
N TYR A 318 -8.90 -8.60 -16.82
CA TYR A 318 -9.15 -9.12 -18.17
C TYR A 318 -10.37 -8.46 -18.82
N CYS A 319 -11.44 -8.24 -18.05
CA CYS A 319 -12.62 -7.53 -18.52
C CYS A 319 -12.32 -6.09 -18.98
N TYR A 320 -11.27 -5.47 -18.41
CA TYR A 320 -10.82 -4.13 -18.78
C TYR A 320 -9.77 -4.11 -19.89
N TYR A 321 -8.66 -4.86 -19.74
CA TYR A 321 -7.53 -4.84 -20.68
C TYR A 321 -7.69 -5.76 -21.89
N GLY A 322 -8.57 -6.77 -21.79
CA GLY A 322 -8.82 -7.75 -22.83
C GLY A 322 -7.59 -8.57 -23.22
N GLU A 323 -7.52 -8.96 -24.50
CA GLU A 323 -6.38 -9.70 -25.06
C GLU A 323 -5.16 -8.81 -25.33
N ALA A 324 -5.33 -7.48 -25.41
CA ALA A 324 -4.29 -6.51 -25.74
C ALA A 324 -3.34 -6.21 -24.56
N THR A 325 -2.75 -7.26 -24.00
CA THR A 325 -1.94 -7.20 -22.78
C THR A 325 -0.43 -7.19 -23.03
N ASP A 326 0.02 -7.40 -24.27
CA ASP A 326 1.44 -7.53 -24.63
C ASP A 326 2.26 -6.25 -24.34
N ASN A 327 1.61 -5.08 -24.42
CA ASN A 327 2.25 -3.78 -24.15
C ASN A 327 2.07 -3.30 -22.71
N LEU A 328 1.43 -4.08 -21.85
CA LEU A 328 1.19 -3.72 -20.45
C LEU A 328 2.29 -4.27 -19.56
N LEU A 329 2.64 -3.50 -18.53
CA LEU A 329 3.41 -4.05 -17.43
C LEU A 329 2.62 -5.21 -16.81
N MET A 330 3.24 -6.39 -16.74
CA MET A 330 2.68 -7.54 -16.03
C MET A 330 3.76 -8.23 -15.20
N GLN A 331 3.69 -8.07 -13.88
CA GLN A 331 4.73 -8.55 -12.98
C GLN A 331 4.14 -9.18 -11.72
N LYS A 332 4.77 -10.26 -11.28
CA LYS A 332 4.48 -10.92 -10.01
C LYS A 332 5.27 -10.26 -8.90
N ILE A 333 4.58 -9.94 -7.81
CA ILE A 333 5.17 -9.49 -6.56
C ILE A 333 4.81 -10.54 -5.53
N MET A 334 5.82 -11.08 -4.86
CA MET A 334 5.65 -12.13 -3.87
C MET A 334 6.14 -11.65 -2.52
N VAL A 335 5.37 -11.96 -1.48
CA VAL A 335 5.72 -11.66 -0.09
C VAL A 335 5.44 -12.89 0.76
N SER A 336 6.46 -13.42 1.43
CA SER A 336 6.29 -14.50 2.42
C SER A 336 6.08 -13.94 3.82
N LEU A 337 5.26 -14.62 4.61
CA LEU A 337 4.86 -14.20 5.94
C LEU A 337 5.53 -15.09 6.99
N GLY A 338 6.20 -14.45 7.95
CA GLY A 338 6.88 -15.10 9.06
C GLY A 338 8.38 -14.88 9.07
N SER A 339 8.98 -15.20 10.21
CA SER A 339 10.42 -15.08 10.48
C SER A 339 10.96 -16.33 11.17
N LYS A 340 12.28 -16.49 11.20
CA LYS A 340 12.92 -17.65 11.84
C LYS A 340 12.56 -17.70 13.32
N GLY A 341 12.19 -18.89 13.82
CA GLY A 341 11.87 -19.10 15.24
C GLY A 341 10.49 -18.60 15.68
N ASP A 342 9.65 -18.08 14.78
CA ASP A 342 8.30 -17.60 15.12
C ASP A 342 7.33 -18.74 15.51
N GLY A 343 7.67 -19.98 15.18
CA GLY A 343 6.88 -21.19 15.43
C GLY A 343 5.94 -21.58 14.30
N TYR A 344 6.15 -21.03 13.09
CA TYR A 344 5.39 -21.30 11.87
C TYR A 344 3.90 -20.94 11.99
N TYR A 345 3.13 -21.15 10.90
CA TYR A 345 1.69 -20.89 10.92
C TYR A 345 0.96 -21.73 11.98
N LYS A 346 1.45 -22.95 12.25
CA LYS A 346 0.84 -23.90 13.18
C LYS A 346 0.68 -23.35 14.61
N LYS A 347 1.54 -22.41 15.04
CA LYS A 347 1.49 -21.87 16.40
C LYS A 347 0.24 -21.04 16.66
N SER A 348 -0.17 -20.20 15.71
CA SER A 348 -1.33 -19.29 15.87
C SER A 348 -2.51 -19.64 14.99
N SER A 349 -2.28 -20.30 13.86
CA SER A 349 -3.25 -20.44 12.76
C SER A 349 -3.84 -19.09 12.32
N TYR A 350 -3.05 -18.02 12.39
CA TYR A 350 -3.46 -16.67 12.06
C TYR A 350 -2.28 -15.88 11.52
N LEU A 351 -2.46 -15.19 10.40
CA LEU A 351 -1.49 -14.27 9.79
C LEU A 351 -2.21 -13.09 9.15
N THR A 352 -1.54 -11.94 9.08
CA THR A 352 -2.08 -10.74 8.45
C THR A 352 -1.05 -10.09 7.54
N TRP A 353 -1.48 -9.42 6.49
CA TRP A 353 -0.62 -8.57 5.70
C TRP A 353 -1.40 -7.40 5.12
N THR A 354 -0.91 -6.20 5.34
CA THR A 354 -1.56 -4.95 4.93
C THR A 354 -0.67 -4.22 3.95
N PHE A 355 -1.22 -3.78 2.83
CA PHE A 355 -0.50 -2.98 1.84
C PHE A 355 -1.40 -1.93 1.21
N MET A 356 -0.77 -0.88 0.69
CA MET A 356 -1.41 0.22 -0.03
C MET A 356 -1.23 0.05 -1.53
N ILE A 357 -2.22 0.51 -2.29
CA ILE A 357 -2.15 0.72 -3.74
C ILE A 357 -2.41 2.19 -3.98
N GLY A 358 -1.52 2.90 -4.67
CA GLY A 358 -1.71 4.32 -4.93
C GLY A 358 -1.21 4.77 -6.29
N TYR A 359 -1.58 6.00 -6.62
CA TYR A 359 -1.12 6.73 -7.80
C TYR A 359 -0.37 7.98 -7.37
N GLY A 360 0.76 8.23 -8.01
CA GLY A 360 1.59 9.39 -7.70
C GLY A 360 2.83 9.03 -6.89
N THR A 361 3.22 9.94 -6.01
CA THR A 361 4.33 9.73 -5.08
C THR A 361 3.82 9.03 -3.82
N PRO A 362 4.45 7.92 -3.39
CA PRO A 362 4.16 7.31 -2.10
C PRO A 362 4.27 8.35 -0.97
N PRO A 363 3.37 8.33 0.02
CA PRO A 363 3.49 9.21 1.17
C PRO A 363 4.74 8.86 1.98
N GLU A 364 5.38 9.88 2.53
CA GLU A 364 6.55 9.73 3.40
C GLU A 364 6.17 10.07 4.83
N GLU A 365 6.59 9.22 5.76
CA GLU A 365 6.41 9.44 7.19
C GLU A 365 7.16 10.70 7.61
N ARG A 366 6.51 11.52 8.43
CA ARG A 366 7.10 12.72 9.03
C ARG A 366 7.03 12.58 10.52
N PHE A 367 8.05 13.07 11.22
CA PHE A 367 8.02 13.15 12.67
C PHE A 367 6.78 13.91 13.14
N SER A 368 6.10 13.36 14.14
CA SER A 368 5.01 14.04 14.82
C SER A 368 5.44 15.41 15.33
N SER A 369 4.49 16.34 15.35
CA SER A 369 4.70 17.69 15.88
C SER A 369 5.23 17.66 17.32
N LEU A 370 4.83 16.64 18.09
CA LEU A 370 5.31 16.42 19.46
C LEU A 370 6.80 16.05 19.47
N VAL A 371 7.22 15.10 18.65
CA VAL A 371 8.63 14.68 18.55
C VAL A 371 9.51 15.85 18.09
N ILE A 372 9.07 16.58 17.07
CA ILE A 372 9.75 17.79 16.59
C ILE A 372 9.88 18.81 17.72
N MET A 373 8.82 19.00 18.53
CA MET A 373 8.85 19.91 19.68
C MET A 373 9.86 19.44 20.74
N ILE A 374 9.89 18.15 21.11
CA ILE A 374 10.85 17.61 22.08
C ILE A 374 12.29 17.80 21.59
N ILE A 375 12.57 17.45 20.33
CA ILE A 375 13.90 17.62 19.73
C ILE A 375 14.29 19.11 19.71
N SER A 376 13.35 19.98 19.34
CA SER A 376 13.57 21.43 19.29
C SER A 376 13.88 22.02 20.66
N ILE A 377 13.17 21.62 21.72
CA ILE A 377 13.44 22.10 23.09
C ILE A 377 14.75 21.48 23.62
N GLY A 378 14.93 20.18 23.44
CA GLY A 378 16.06 19.41 23.97
C GLY A 378 17.40 19.79 23.37
N LEU A 379 17.47 20.06 22.06
CA LEU A 379 18.71 20.48 21.38
C LEU A 379 18.79 21.99 21.17
N GLY A 380 17.66 22.65 20.91
CA GLY A 380 17.62 24.08 20.64
C GLY A 380 18.00 24.93 21.84
N LEU A 381 17.52 24.59 23.05
CA LEU A 381 17.84 25.38 24.24
C LEU A 381 19.33 25.32 24.61
N PRO A 382 19.99 24.14 24.68
CA PRO A 382 21.44 24.07 24.91
C PRO A 382 22.26 24.81 23.84
N LEU A 383 21.89 24.70 22.57
CA LEU A 383 22.57 25.39 21.48
C LEU A 383 22.46 26.91 21.63
N LEU A 384 21.28 27.43 21.98
CA LEU A 384 21.07 28.85 22.21
C LEU A 384 21.93 29.38 23.37
N ILE A 385 22.00 28.65 24.47
CA ILE A 385 22.85 29.01 25.62
C ILE A 385 24.34 29.04 25.21
N MET A 386 24.78 28.05 24.43
CA MET A 386 26.15 27.97 23.92
C MET A 386 26.50 29.15 23.03
N VAL A 387 25.61 29.49 22.08
CA VAL A 387 25.80 30.63 21.17
C VAL A 387 25.77 31.96 21.92
N ALA A 388 24.83 32.16 22.84
CA ALA A 388 24.74 33.38 23.64
C ALA A 388 25.98 33.59 24.52
N THR A 389 26.48 32.51 25.12
CA THR A 389 27.69 32.53 25.95
C THR A 389 28.93 32.76 25.09
N GLY A 390 29.02 32.12 23.92
CA GLY A 390 30.09 32.34 22.95
C GLY A 390 30.14 33.80 22.47
N LEU A 391 28.99 34.37 22.07
CA LEU A 391 28.87 35.78 21.68
C LEU A 391 29.25 36.73 22.81
N TYR A 392 28.76 36.47 24.02
CA TYR A 392 29.11 37.26 25.20
C TYR A 392 30.62 37.29 25.45
N LEU A 393 31.28 36.12 25.38
CA LEU A 393 32.73 36.02 25.53
C LEU A 393 33.50 36.71 24.40
N CYS A 394 33.04 36.59 23.15
CA CYS A 394 33.63 37.28 22.00
C CYS A 394 33.54 38.79 22.16
N VAL A 395 32.37 39.35 22.50
CA VAL A 395 32.18 40.80 22.72
C VAL A 395 33.07 41.29 23.86
N ARG A 396 33.18 40.53 24.94
CA ARG A 396 34.04 40.90 26.09
C ARG A 396 35.53 40.88 25.74
N ARG A 397 35.96 40.03 24.81
CA ARG A 397 37.35 39.93 24.35
C ARG A 397 37.71 40.94 23.26
N VAL A 398 36.77 41.69 22.69
CA VAL A 398 37.12 42.80 21.79
C VAL A 398 37.83 43.87 22.62
N PRO A 399 39.14 44.14 22.39
CA PRO A 399 39.85 45.14 23.15
C PRO A 399 39.20 46.50 22.89
N LYS A 400 38.78 47.20 23.96
CA LYS A 400 38.47 48.62 23.87
C LYS A 400 39.73 49.32 23.37
N ARG A 401 39.79 49.66 22.07
CA ARG A 401 40.77 50.63 21.55
C ARG A 401 40.60 51.89 22.38
N HIS A 402 41.46 52.06 23.38
CA HIS A 402 41.63 53.33 24.07
C HIS A 402 42.15 54.30 23.01
N GLY A 403 41.27 55.19 22.55
CA GLY A 403 41.69 56.40 21.85
C GLY A 403 42.41 57.32 22.83
N ASN A 404 43.67 57.02 23.14
CA ASN A 404 44.58 57.98 23.75
C ASN A 404 45.37 58.65 22.64
N VAL A 405 44.78 59.68 22.04
CA VAL A 405 45.52 60.67 21.24
C VAL A 405 46.23 61.58 22.24
N TYR A 406 47.48 61.24 22.59
CA TYR A 406 48.42 62.21 23.14
C TYR A 406 49.12 62.90 21.96
N LEU A 407 48.69 64.11 21.64
CA LEU A 407 49.48 65.06 20.86
C LEU A 407 50.45 65.75 21.83
N SER A 408 51.74 65.44 21.71
CA SER A 408 52.82 66.15 22.36
C SER A 408 52.98 67.55 21.78
N ARG A 409 53.18 68.56 22.64
CA ARG A 409 53.86 69.81 22.30
C ARG A 409 55.05 69.97 23.22
#